data_AF-A0A821GJU3-F1
#
_entry.id   AF-A0A821GJU3-F1
#
_cell.length_a   1.000
_cell.length_b   1.000
_cell.length_c   1.000
_cell.angle_alpha   90.00
_cell.angle_beta   90.00
_cell.angle_gamma   90.00
#
_symmetry.space_group_name_H-M   'P 1'
#
loop_
_entity.id
_entity.type
_entity.pdbx_description
1 polymer ?
#
loop_
_entity_poly.entity_id
_entity_poly.type
_entity_poly.pdbx_seq_one_letter_code
_entity_poly.pdbx_strand_id
1 'polypeptide(L)'
;MSSPFEYSHIVLRRAHWMLPRTFAGGLLPARYLLTRLTYAMYPPFPGAPHSKRFLYFHRRFSRLLKFINDKISADIIAINGPDLYDDKIFLPNNSFLNAENIYVIPEDFIRLKQQGRIIGKLDSIDEIIDSTTIRLKSGEHLQADMIICATGFINRFPFFSDTDAKIMGLPTMQTSTQSNIETDLYLYRRVIPVGVPNVAFVGYVSCATHWMVSEVASHWVSEYF
;
A
#
# COMPACT_ATOMS: atom_id res chain seq x y z
N MET A 1 27.97 -27.69 14.06
CA MET A 1 26.53 -27.41 14.15
C MET A 1 26.22 -26.24 13.24
N SER A 2 25.74 -26.52 12.03
CA SER A 2 25.27 -25.53 11.07
C SER A 2 23.96 -24.91 11.57
N SER A 3 23.86 -23.59 11.51
CA SER A 3 22.70 -22.81 11.98
C SER A 3 21.49 -23.00 11.05
N PRO A 4 20.26 -23.25 11.56
CA PRO A 4 19.10 -23.67 10.76
C PRO A 4 18.28 -22.53 10.11
N PHE A 5 18.78 -21.30 10.01
CA PHE A 5 18.04 -20.22 9.32
C PHE A 5 18.52 -20.07 7.88
N GLU A 6 18.22 -21.08 7.05
CA GLU A 6 18.87 -21.26 5.75
C GLU A 6 18.36 -20.27 4.69
N TYR A 7 17.06 -19.97 4.64
CA TYR A 7 16.46 -18.96 3.74
C TYR A 7 14.98 -18.75 4.09
N SER A 8 14.32 -17.79 3.43
CA SER A 8 12.89 -17.53 3.61
C SER A 8 12.24 -17.26 2.26
N HIS A 9 11.10 -17.91 2.02
CA HIS A 9 10.29 -17.65 0.84
C HIS A 9 9.30 -16.52 1.11
N ILE A 10 9.25 -15.53 0.21
CA ILE A 10 8.22 -14.49 0.20
C ILE A 10 7.30 -14.74 -0.98
N VAL A 11 6.11 -15.27 -0.70
CA VAL A 11 5.08 -15.51 -1.71
C VAL A 11 4.17 -14.27 -1.81
N LEU A 12 4.09 -13.69 -2.99
CA LEU A 12 3.33 -12.48 -3.26
C LEU A 12 2.49 -12.62 -4.52
N ARG A 13 1.22 -12.18 -4.49
CA ARG A 13 0.34 -12.24 -5.67
C ARG A 13 0.61 -11.11 -6.67
N ARG A 14 1.14 -10.00 -6.15
CA ARG A 14 1.45 -8.77 -6.88
C ARG A 14 2.65 -8.09 -6.25
N ALA A 15 3.54 -7.58 -7.09
CA ALA A 15 4.65 -6.76 -6.64
C ALA A 15 4.17 -5.35 -6.29
N HIS A 16 4.66 -4.81 -5.17
CA HIS A 16 4.40 -3.45 -4.73
C HIS A 16 5.63 -2.57 -4.92
N TRP A 17 5.41 -1.26 -5.03
CA TRP A 17 6.50 -0.31 -5.12
C TRP A 17 7.30 -0.29 -3.81
N MET A 18 8.57 -0.71 -3.89
CA MET A 18 9.54 -0.63 -2.80
C MET A 18 10.36 0.65 -2.96
N LEU A 19 10.02 1.65 -2.16
CA LEU A 19 10.63 2.97 -2.22
C LEU A 19 12.00 2.95 -1.53
N PRO A 20 13.10 3.33 -2.22
CA PRO A 20 14.37 3.57 -1.57
C PRO A 20 14.31 4.76 -0.60
N ARG A 21 15.29 4.88 0.31
CA ARG A 21 15.38 6.04 1.22
C ARG A 21 15.71 7.35 0.49
N THR A 22 16.26 7.25 -0.70
CA THR A 22 16.68 8.36 -1.55
C THR A 22 16.17 8.17 -2.98
N PHE A 23 15.98 9.26 -3.71
CA PHE A 23 15.65 9.30 -5.13
C PHE A 23 16.51 10.38 -5.83
N ALA A 24 16.28 10.62 -7.11
CA ALA A 24 17.05 11.49 -7.99
C ALA A 24 18.55 11.11 -8.00
N GLY A 25 18.83 9.86 -8.37
CA GLY A 25 20.19 9.30 -8.39
C GLY A 25 20.81 9.15 -7.01
N GLY A 26 19.99 9.05 -5.96
CA GLY A 26 20.44 8.93 -4.57
C GLY A 26 20.71 10.25 -3.85
N LEU A 27 20.46 11.40 -4.49
CA LEU A 27 20.78 12.72 -3.94
C LEU A 27 19.74 13.25 -2.95
N LEU A 28 18.47 12.95 -3.19
CA LEU A 28 17.37 13.53 -2.43
C LEU A 28 16.70 12.49 -1.54
N PRO A 29 16.45 12.78 -0.25
CA PRO A 29 15.62 11.93 0.60
C PRO A 29 14.22 11.70 0.03
N ALA A 30 13.74 10.45 0.06
CA ALA A 30 12.43 10.07 -0.51
C ALA A 30 11.24 10.85 0.10
N ARG A 31 11.38 11.40 1.32
CA ARG A 31 10.39 12.30 1.93
C ARG A 31 10.05 13.53 1.08
N TYR A 32 10.93 13.98 0.19
CA TYR A 32 10.61 15.11 -0.71
C TYR A 32 9.53 14.75 -1.75
N LEU A 33 9.28 13.46 -1.99
CA LEU A 33 8.11 13.01 -2.76
C LEU A 33 6.79 13.36 -2.05
N LEU A 34 6.81 13.64 -0.75
CA LEU A 34 5.64 13.99 0.05
C LEU A 34 5.43 15.51 0.19
N THR A 35 6.06 16.33 -0.66
CA THR A 35 5.85 17.79 -0.64
C THR A 35 4.65 18.22 -1.46
N ARG A 36 4.11 19.41 -1.19
CA ARG A 36 3.04 20.02 -2.00
C ARG A 36 3.44 20.20 -3.47
N LEU A 37 4.71 20.46 -3.74
CA LEU A 37 5.23 20.61 -5.11
C LEU A 37 5.12 19.28 -5.87
N THR A 38 5.60 18.19 -5.27
CA THR A 38 5.48 16.85 -5.86
C THR A 38 4.02 16.46 -6.00
N TYR A 39 3.19 16.72 -4.98
CA TYR A 39 1.77 16.41 -5.03
C TYR A 39 1.02 17.17 -6.13
N ALA A 40 1.40 18.41 -6.41
CA ALA A 40 0.86 19.20 -7.52
C ALA A 40 1.21 18.62 -8.91
N MET A 41 2.08 17.62 -8.99
CA MET A 41 2.35 16.90 -10.25
C MET A 41 1.38 15.74 -10.48
N TYR A 42 0.67 15.28 -9.45
CA TYR A 42 -0.30 14.18 -9.55
C TYR A 42 -1.59 14.67 -10.22
N PRO A 43 -2.28 13.79 -10.99
CA PRO A 43 -3.55 14.15 -11.63
C PRO A 43 -4.57 14.70 -10.63
N PRO A 44 -5.42 15.66 -11.06
CA PRO A 44 -6.51 16.15 -10.21
C PRO A 44 -7.43 15.00 -9.81
N PHE A 45 -7.75 14.91 -8.52
CA PHE A 45 -8.74 13.96 -8.02
C PHE A 45 -10.10 14.20 -8.69
N PRO A 46 -10.73 13.16 -9.27
CA PRO A 46 -12.06 13.28 -9.85
C PRO A 46 -13.08 13.81 -8.84
N GLY A 47 -13.89 14.79 -9.25
CA GLY A 47 -14.96 15.35 -8.42
C GLY A 47 -14.51 16.28 -7.28
N ALA A 48 -13.20 16.45 -7.05
CA ALA A 48 -12.70 17.39 -6.05
C ALA A 48 -12.69 18.84 -6.59
N PRO A 49 -12.92 19.85 -5.73
CA PRO A 49 -12.90 21.26 -6.15
C PRO A 49 -11.47 21.70 -6.47
N HIS A 50 -11.17 21.88 -7.75
CA HIS A 50 -9.88 22.36 -8.23
C HIS A 50 -10.01 23.75 -8.88
N SER A 51 -8.96 24.56 -8.78
CA SER A 51 -8.93 25.85 -9.49
C SER A 51 -8.89 25.64 -11.01
N LYS A 52 -9.54 26.53 -11.79
CA LYS A 52 -9.49 26.49 -13.26
C LYS A 52 -8.06 26.50 -13.81
N ARG A 53 -7.15 27.21 -13.13
CA ARG A 53 -5.72 27.29 -13.50
C ARG A 53 -5.01 25.95 -13.31
N PHE A 54 -5.28 25.26 -12.20
CA PHE A 54 -4.73 23.93 -11.93
C PHE A 54 -5.19 22.92 -12.97
N LEU A 55 -6.50 22.87 -13.24
CA LEU A 55 -7.06 21.99 -14.28
C LEU A 55 -6.48 22.30 -15.67
N TYR A 56 -6.37 23.59 -16.02
CA TYR A 56 -5.75 24.02 -17.28
C TYR A 56 -4.29 23.56 -17.38
N PHE A 57 -3.50 23.74 -16.31
CA PHE A 57 -2.11 23.33 -16.25
C PHE A 57 -1.97 21.81 -16.47
N HIS A 58 -2.72 21.00 -15.73
CA HIS A 58 -2.69 19.54 -15.88
C HIS A 58 -3.12 19.08 -17.27
N ARG A 59 -4.09 19.77 -17.89
CA ARG A 59 -4.49 19.48 -19.27
C ARG A 59 -3.39 19.85 -20.28
N ARG A 60 -2.81 21.04 -20.14
CA ARG A 60 -1.82 21.61 -21.08
C ARG A 60 -0.45 20.94 -21.02
N PHE A 61 -0.06 20.48 -19.83
CA PHE A 61 1.25 19.89 -19.54
C PHE A 61 1.18 18.42 -19.12
N SER A 62 0.06 17.72 -19.37
CA SER A 62 -0.13 16.30 -19.06
C SER A 62 1.03 15.40 -19.48
N ARG A 63 1.56 15.60 -20.70
CA ARG A 63 2.72 14.83 -21.21
C ARG A 63 4.00 15.07 -20.40
N LEU A 64 4.25 16.32 -20.00
CA LEU A 64 5.41 16.68 -19.18
C LEU A 64 5.29 16.09 -17.78
N LEU A 65 4.11 16.19 -17.16
CA LEU A 65 3.85 15.62 -15.84
C LEU A 65 3.99 14.09 -15.86
N LYS A 66 3.47 13.44 -16.91
CA LYS A 66 3.67 12.00 -17.11
C LYS A 66 5.15 11.67 -17.25
N PHE A 67 5.89 12.41 -18.08
CA PHE A 67 7.34 12.21 -18.25
C PHE A 67 8.11 12.34 -16.93
N ILE A 68 7.80 13.34 -16.09
CA ILE A 68 8.44 13.50 -14.78
C ILE A 68 8.16 12.27 -13.90
N ASN A 69 6.91 11.80 -13.86
CA ASN A 69 6.55 10.62 -13.09
C ASN A 69 7.20 9.33 -13.60
N ASP A 70 7.30 9.17 -14.93
CA ASP A 70 8.02 8.05 -15.54
C ASP A 70 9.51 8.10 -15.18
N LYS A 71 10.11 9.29 -15.08
CA LYS A 71 11.49 9.47 -14.61
C LYS A 71 11.66 9.15 -13.13
N ILE A 72 10.73 9.53 -12.26
CA ILE A 72 10.74 9.13 -10.85
C ILE A 72 10.64 7.60 -10.73
N SER A 73 9.74 6.99 -11.51
CA SER A 73 9.57 5.54 -11.52
C SER A 73 10.84 4.82 -11.97
N ALA A 74 11.46 5.28 -13.06
CA ALA A 74 12.71 4.72 -13.58
C ALA A 74 13.89 4.92 -12.62
N ASP A 75 13.93 6.06 -11.93
CA ASP A 75 14.96 6.36 -10.93
C ASP A 75 14.85 5.45 -9.69
N ILE A 76 13.63 5.23 -9.19
CA ILE A 76 13.37 4.25 -8.11
C ILE A 76 13.86 2.86 -8.52
N ILE A 77 13.53 2.44 -9.75
CA ILE A 77 13.98 1.13 -10.28
C ILE A 77 15.51 1.08 -10.35
N ALA A 78 16.15 2.13 -10.86
CA ALA A 78 17.59 2.20 -11.03
C ALA A 78 18.35 2.20 -9.69
N ILE A 79 17.84 2.88 -8.67
CA ILE A 79 18.47 2.96 -7.35
C ILE A 79 18.43 1.62 -6.61
N ASN A 80 17.31 0.93 -6.66
CA ASN A 80 17.21 -0.41 -6.08
C ASN A 80 18.03 -1.44 -6.87
N GLY A 81 18.26 -1.18 -8.15
CA GLY A 81 19.21 -1.91 -8.97
C GLY A 81 18.75 -3.30 -9.43
N PRO A 82 19.60 -3.98 -10.23
CA PRO A 82 19.33 -5.30 -10.79
C PRO A 82 19.14 -6.36 -9.69
N ASP A 83 19.81 -6.19 -8.55
CA ASP A 83 19.75 -7.11 -7.42
C ASP A 83 18.33 -7.35 -6.89
N LEU A 84 17.46 -6.34 -6.97
CA LEU A 84 16.05 -6.48 -6.61
C LEU A 84 15.17 -6.97 -7.77
N TYR A 85 15.48 -6.58 -9.01
CA TYR A 85 14.53 -6.68 -10.13
C TYR A 85 14.90 -7.66 -11.26
N ASP A 86 16.09 -8.25 -11.26
CA ASP A 86 16.55 -9.14 -12.35
C ASP A 86 15.64 -10.36 -12.55
N ASP A 87 15.11 -10.91 -11.44
CA ASP A 87 14.14 -12.01 -11.47
C ASP A 87 12.72 -11.57 -11.84
N LYS A 88 12.48 -10.25 -11.95
CA LYS A 88 11.19 -9.60 -12.22
C LYS A 88 10.10 -9.90 -11.19
N ILE A 89 10.43 -10.53 -10.05
CA ILE A 89 9.46 -10.95 -9.04
C ILE A 89 8.96 -9.74 -8.25
N PHE A 90 9.86 -8.82 -7.90
CA PHE A 90 9.54 -7.62 -7.13
C PHE A 90 9.26 -6.41 -8.02
N LEU A 91 9.26 -6.57 -9.36
CA LEU A 91 9.01 -5.47 -10.28
C LEU A 91 7.51 -5.14 -10.34
N PRO A 92 7.08 -3.93 -9.93
CA PRO A 92 5.66 -3.57 -9.96
C PRO A 92 5.11 -3.54 -11.38
N ASN A 93 3.85 -3.97 -11.56
CA ASN A 93 3.17 -3.98 -12.86
C ASN A 93 2.38 -2.70 -13.16
N ASN A 94 2.26 -1.79 -12.18
CA ASN A 94 1.56 -0.52 -12.29
C ASN A 94 2.56 0.66 -12.27
N SER A 95 2.13 1.81 -12.82
CA SER A 95 2.88 3.06 -12.67
C SER A 95 2.98 3.45 -11.20
N PHE A 96 4.10 4.06 -10.79
CA PHE A 96 4.27 4.61 -9.45
C PHE A 96 3.16 5.61 -9.07
N LEU A 97 2.58 6.32 -10.06
CA LEU A 97 1.43 7.20 -9.86
C LEU A 97 0.18 6.47 -9.34
N ASN A 98 0.04 5.20 -9.71
CA ASN A 98 -1.08 4.34 -9.34
C ASN A 98 -0.66 3.33 -8.25
N ALA A 99 0.42 3.61 -7.53
CA ALA A 99 0.87 2.75 -6.45
C ALA A 99 -0.16 2.75 -5.32
N GLU A 100 -0.89 1.66 -5.17
CA GLU A 100 -1.86 1.48 -4.08
C GLU A 100 -1.17 1.43 -2.71
N ASN A 101 0.02 0.85 -2.66
CA ASN A 101 0.83 0.75 -1.45
C ASN A 101 2.29 1.06 -1.78
N ILE A 102 2.88 1.92 -0.97
CA ILE A 102 4.29 2.33 -1.07
C ILE A 102 4.94 1.99 0.27
N TYR A 103 5.97 1.15 0.21
CA TYR A 103 6.73 0.75 1.39
C TYR A 103 8.17 1.19 1.24
N VAL A 104 8.75 1.78 2.28
CA VAL A 104 10.18 2.04 2.29
C VAL A 104 10.91 0.71 2.45
N ILE A 105 11.84 0.41 1.55
CA ILE A 105 12.59 -0.83 1.59
C ILE A 105 13.51 -0.87 2.83
N PRO A 106 13.53 -1.99 3.60
CA PRO A 106 14.51 -2.17 4.66
C PRO A 106 15.94 -2.20 4.11
N GLU A 107 16.90 -1.65 4.86
CA GLU A 107 18.30 -1.50 4.43
C GLU A 107 18.93 -2.85 4.03
N ASP A 108 18.60 -3.91 4.76
CA ASP A 108 19.16 -5.24 4.54
C ASP A 108 18.41 -6.09 3.50
N PHE A 109 17.26 -5.64 2.99
CA PHE A 109 16.40 -6.50 2.16
C PHE A 109 17.09 -6.97 0.88
N ILE A 110 17.67 -6.02 0.12
CA ILE A 110 18.38 -6.30 -1.13
C ILE A 110 19.59 -7.21 -0.86
N ARG A 111 20.37 -6.89 0.20
CA ARG A 111 21.53 -7.67 0.63
C ARG A 111 21.15 -9.12 0.96
N LEU A 112 20.05 -9.33 1.71
CA LEU A 112 19.58 -10.66 2.08
C LEU A 112 19.05 -11.44 0.87
N LYS A 113 18.42 -10.77 -0.09
CA LYS A 113 18.00 -11.38 -1.38
C LYS A 113 19.22 -11.83 -2.19
N GLN A 114 20.24 -10.99 -2.33
CA GLN A 114 21.50 -11.35 -3.02
C GLN A 114 22.19 -12.56 -2.39
N GLN A 115 22.15 -12.66 -1.05
CA GLN A 115 22.71 -13.78 -0.30
C GLN A 115 21.87 -15.07 -0.41
N GLY A 116 20.77 -15.07 -1.17
CA GLY A 116 19.85 -16.21 -1.28
C GLY A 116 19.02 -16.46 -0.02
N ARG A 117 19.07 -15.57 0.98
CA ARG A 117 18.33 -15.70 2.23
C ARG A 117 16.87 -15.27 2.10
N ILE A 118 16.55 -14.47 1.09
CA ILE A 118 15.18 -14.11 0.72
C ILE A 118 14.95 -14.56 -0.72
N ILE A 119 13.95 -15.42 -0.92
CA ILE A 119 13.58 -15.95 -2.22
C ILE A 119 12.13 -15.51 -2.49
N GLY A 120 11.95 -14.57 -3.42
CA GLY A 120 10.62 -14.16 -3.85
C GLY A 120 9.92 -15.24 -4.68
N LYS A 121 8.59 -15.27 -4.64
CA LYS A 121 7.73 -16.07 -5.52
C LYS A 121 6.51 -15.25 -5.90
N LEU A 122 6.36 -14.91 -7.18
CA LEU A 122 5.17 -14.24 -7.68
C LEU A 122 4.07 -15.28 -7.93
N ASP A 123 3.37 -15.69 -6.87
CA ASP A 123 2.37 -16.75 -6.88
C ASP A 123 1.40 -16.62 -5.69
N SER A 124 0.55 -17.61 -5.48
CA SER A 124 -0.29 -17.79 -4.29
C SER A 124 -0.15 -19.20 -3.75
N ILE A 125 -0.30 -19.35 -2.44
CA ILE A 125 -0.49 -20.66 -1.82
C ILE A 125 -1.83 -21.24 -2.29
N ASP A 126 -1.80 -22.48 -2.76
CA ASP A 126 -2.98 -23.27 -3.14
C ASP A 126 -3.43 -24.13 -1.95
N GLU A 127 -2.52 -24.97 -1.43
CA GLU A 127 -2.80 -25.93 -0.39
C GLU A 127 -1.57 -26.16 0.51
N ILE A 128 -1.80 -26.39 1.80
CA ILE A 128 -0.78 -26.95 2.70
C ILE A 128 -0.98 -28.46 2.67
N ILE A 129 -0.07 -29.17 2.00
CA ILE A 129 -0.21 -30.61 1.72
C ILE A 129 -0.02 -31.42 3.02
N ASP A 130 1.00 -31.07 3.80
CA ASP A 130 1.38 -31.75 5.04
C ASP A 130 2.03 -30.76 6.03
N SER A 131 2.72 -31.26 7.05
CA SER A 131 3.32 -30.42 8.10
C SER A 131 4.39 -29.45 7.62
N THR A 132 5.05 -29.70 6.49
CA THR A 132 6.16 -28.87 5.99
C THR A 132 6.04 -28.50 4.52
N THR A 133 5.16 -29.18 3.76
CA THR A 133 5.03 -29.01 2.33
C THR A 133 3.85 -28.09 1.97
N ILE A 134 4.16 -27.05 1.20
CA ILE A 134 3.17 -26.08 0.68
C ILE A 134 3.15 -26.19 -0.84
N ARG A 135 1.96 -26.35 -1.43
CA ARG A 135 1.77 -26.26 -2.88
C ARG A 135 1.35 -24.85 -3.27
N LEU A 136 2.04 -24.27 -4.25
CA LEU A 136 1.66 -23.02 -4.88
C LEU A 136 0.68 -23.28 -6.04
N LYS A 137 -0.05 -22.25 -6.49
CA LYS A 137 -0.99 -22.37 -7.62
C LYS A 137 -0.33 -22.71 -8.94
N SER A 138 0.95 -22.38 -9.12
CA SER A 138 1.74 -22.86 -10.26
C SER A 138 1.99 -24.37 -10.26
N GLY A 139 1.74 -25.05 -9.13
CA GLY A 139 2.10 -26.45 -8.90
C GLY A 139 3.48 -26.64 -8.25
N GLU A 140 4.26 -25.58 -8.06
CA GLU A 140 5.53 -25.66 -7.33
C GLU A 140 5.30 -26.05 -5.86
N HIS A 141 6.15 -26.91 -5.32
CA HIS A 141 6.15 -27.30 -3.91
C HIS A 141 7.28 -26.60 -3.16
N LEU A 142 6.96 -25.99 -2.02
CA LEU A 142 7.91 -25.38 -1.10
C LEU A 142 7.96 -26.17 0.22
N GLN A 143 9.14 -26.20 0.83
CA GLN A 143 9.32 -26.69 2.19
C GLN A 143 9.42 -25.51 3.16
N ALA A 144 8.70 -25.56 4.27
CA ALA A 144 8.73 -24.53 5.31
C ALA A 144 8.43 -25.12 6.69
N ASP A 145 9.25 -24.76 7.68
CA ASP A 145 9.00 -25.09 9.09
C ASP A 145 8.00 -24.13 9.75
N MET A 146 7.78 -22.96 9.14
CA MET A 146 6.91 -21.91 9.64
C MET A 146 6.27 -21.12 8.49
N ILE A 147 4.99 -20.82 8.64
CA ILE A 147 4.24 -19.94 7.74
C ILE A 147 3.87 -18.66 8.50
N ILE A 148 4.26 -17.51 7.96
CA ILE A 148 3.88 -16.20 8.48
C ILE A 148 2.92 -15.53 7.49
N CYS A 149 1.66 -15.39 7.88
CA CYS A 149 0.65 -14.70 7.07
C CYS A 149 0.73 -13.18 7.24
N ALA A 150 1.61 -12.54 6.46
CA ALA A 150 1.70 -11.08 6.38
C ALA A 150 0.64 -10.46 5.44
N THR A 151 -0.62 -10.91 5.52
CA THR A 151 -1.68 -10.62 4.55
C THR A 151 -2.55 -9.39 4.90
N GLY A 152 -2.11 -8.56 5.83
CA GLY A 152 -2.83 -7.36 6.27
C GLY A 152 -3.86 -7.62 7.37
N PHE A 153 -4.82 -6.69 7.50
CA PHE A 153 -5.80 -6.67 8.58
C PHE A 153 -7.22 -6.45 8.05
N ILE A 154 -8.21 -6.88 8.83
CA ILE A 154 -9.61 -6.56 8.62
C ILE A 154 -10.10 -5.61 9.72
N ASN A 155 -10.86 -4.58 9.35
CA ASN A 155 -11.46 -3.67 10.31
C ASN A 155 -12.80 -4.23 10.79
N ARG A 156 -13.01 -4.27 12.11
CA ARG A 156 -14.26 -4.71 12.74
C ARG A 156 -14.67 -3.75 13.86
N PHE A 157 -15.97 -3.55 14.01
CA PHE A 157 -16.56 -2.66 15.02
C PHE A 157 -17.56 -3.43 15.89
N PRO A 158 -17.08 -4.35 16.76
CA PRO A 158 -17.94 -5.32 17.47
C PRO A 158 -18.86 -4.70 18.53
N PHE A 159 -18.71 -3.40 18.79
CA PHE A 159 -19.53 -2.64 19.74
C PHE A 159 -20.78 -2.04 19.12
N PHE A 160 -20.94 -2.11 17.80
CA PHE A 160 -22.17 -1.74 17.11
C PHE A 160 -22.94 -2.97 16.67
N SER A 161 -24.27 -2.89 16.72
CA SER A 161 -25.10 -3.87 16.04
C SER A 161 -24.85 -3.82 14.53
N ASP A 162 -25.09 -4.92 13.80
CA ASP A 162 -24.95 -4.91 12.32
C ASP A 162 -25.85 -3.85 11.68
N THR A 163 -27.01 -3.55 12.29
CA THR A 163 -27.92 -2.48 11.87
C THR A 163 -27.28 -1.10 12.03
N ASP A 164 -26.72 -0.80 13.21
CA ASP A 164 -26.08 0.49 13.47
C ASP A 164 -24.82 0.67 12.62
N ALA A 165 -24.00 -0.36 12.51
CA ALA A 165 -22.81 -0.38 11.66
C ALA A 165 -23.19 -0.05 10.20
N LYS A 166 -24.25 -0.67 9.67
CA LYS A 166 -24.75 -0.40 8.33
C LYS A 166 -25.26 1.04 8.17
N ILE A 167 -26.01 1.56 9.14
CA ILE A 167 -26.49 2.95 9.13
C ILE A 167 -25.30 3.93 9.13
N MET A 168 -24.25 3.63 9.89
CA MET A 168 -23.03 4.43 9.95
C MET A 168 -22.08 4.22 8.75
N GLY A 169 -22.41 3.35 7.78
CA GLY A 169 -21.54 3.07 6.64
C GLY A 169 -20.27 2.30 7.01
N LEU A 170 -20.30 1.54 8.11
CA LEU A 170 -19.22 0.69 8.56
C LEU A 170 -19.35 -0.73 7.97
N PRO A 171 -18.23 -1.48 7.87
CA PRO A 171 -18.29 -2.88 7.49
C PRO A 171 -19.03 -3.71 8.54
N THR A 172 -19.96 -4.55 8.08
CA THR A 172 -20.67 -5.55 8.88
C THR A 172 -19.99 -6.91 8.82
N MET A 173 -20.35 -7.82 9.74
CA MET A 173 -19.78 -9.18 9.77
C MET A 173 -19.95 -9.91 8.43
N GLN A 174 -21.10 -9.75 7.76
CA GLN A 174 -21.38 -10.36 6.45
C GLN A 174 -20.55 -9.76 5.30
N THR A 175 -20.25 -8.47 5.35
CA THR A 175 -19.37 -7.84 4.34
C THR A 175 -17.90 -8.21 4.53
N SER A 176 -17.47 -8.46 5.77
CA SER A 176 -16.06 -8.79 6.08
C SER A 176 -15.62 -10.18 5.61
N THR A 177 -16.56 -11.06 5.27
CA THR A 177 -16.27 -12.41 4.73
C THR A 177 -16.04 -12.43 3.21
N GLN A 178 -16.33 -11.35 2.48
CA GLN A 178 -16.00 -11.23 1.06
C GLN A 178 -14.57 -10.71 0.91
N SER A 179 -13.62 -11.64 0.75
CA SER A 179 -12.17 -11.44 0.75
C SER A 179 -11.58 -10.47 -0.30
N ASN A 180 -12.41 -9.85 -1.14
CA ASN A 180 -11.96 -9.06 -2.30
C ASN A 180 -12.54 -7.64 -2.34
N ILE A 181 -13.38 -7.27 -1.38
CA ILE A 181 -13.91 -5.91 -1.30
C ILE A 181 -13.17 -5.25 -0.14
N GLU A 182 -12.28 -4.31 -0.48
CA GLU A 182 -11.75 -3.34 0.47
C GLU A 182 -12.93 -2.89 1.33
N THR A 183 -12.86 -3.11 2.65
CA THR A 183 -14.00 -2.87 3.55
C THR A 183 -14.15 -1.35 3.68
N ASP A 184 -14.74 -0.77 2.64
CA ASP A 184 -14.78 0.66 2.43
C ASP A 184 -15.71 1.26 3.45
N LEU A 185 -15.12 2.07 4.32
CA LEU A 185 -15.84 2.93 5.23
C LEU A 185 -16.54 4.00 4.41
N TYR A 186 -17.87 3.92 4.30
CA TYR A 186 -18.70 4.91 3.62
C TYR A 186 -18.95 6.12 4.50
N LEU A 187 -17.86 6.79 4.86
CA LEU A 187 -17.85 7.96 5.74
C LEU A 187 -17.49 9.20 4.93
N TYR A 188 -18.17 10.31 5.22
CA TYR A 188 -17.76 11.61 4.70
C TYR A 188 -16.34 11.94 5.18
N ARG A 189 -15.45 12.17 4.21
CA ARG A 189 -14.00 12.37 4.41
C ARG A 189 -13.30 11.24 5.19
N ARG A 190 -13.84 10.01 5.16
CA ARG A 190 -13.38 8.88 5.99
C ARG A 190 -13.48 9.14 7.51
N VAL A 191 -14.35 10.06 7.95
CA VAL A 191 -14.49 10.45 9.36
C VAL A 191 -15.93 10.45 9.86
N ILE A 192 -16.86 11.10 9.15
CA ILE A 192 -18.24 11.28 9.65
C ILE A 192 -19.22 10.33 8.95
N PRO A 193 -20.00 9.52 9.69
CA PRO A 193 -21.14 8.80 9.11
C PRO A 193 -22.21 9.78 8.63
N VAL A 194 -22.63 9.69 7.37
CA VAL A 194 -23.61 10.61 6.80
C VAL A 194 -24.99 10.38 7.42
N GLY A 195 -25.57 11.41 8.03
CA GLY A 195 -26.91 11.34 8.64
C GLY A 195 -26.96 10.78 10.06
N VAL A 196 -25.81 10.46 10.66
CA VAL A 196 -25.73 10.03 12.07
C VAL A 196 -25.04 11.14 12.89
N PRO A 197 -25.76 11.84 13.79
CA PRO A 197 -25.18 12.93 14.58
C PRO A 197 -24.29 12.40 15.71
N ASN A 198 -23.40 13.25 16.22
CA ASN A 198 -22.59 13.02 17.44
C ASN A 198 -21.70 11.77 17.44
N VAL A 199 -21.32 11.28 16.25
CA VAL A 199 -20.39 10.14 16.10
C VAL A 199 -19.35 10.48 15.02
N ALA A 200 -18.08 10.18 15.29
CA ALA A 200 -16.99 10.34 14.34
C ALA A 200 -15.97 9.20 14.48
N PHE A 201 -15.31 8.86 13.37
CA PHE A 201 -14.26 7.85 13.30
C PHE A 201 -12.94 8.52 12.91
N VAL A 202 -11.95 8.49 13.79
CA VAL A 202 -10.64 9.09 13.55
C VAL A 202 -9.59 7.99 13.47
N GLY A 203 -8.64 8.12 12.54
CA GLY A 203 -7.51 7.18 12.38
C GLY A 203 -7.72 6.07 11.35
N TYR A 204 -8.86 6.03 10.65
CA TYR A 204 -9.15 5.02 9.64
C TYR A 204 -8.68 5.40 8.23
N VAL A 205 -7.42 5.85 8.13
CA VAL A 205 -6.75 6.19 6.86
C VAL A 205 -5.40 5.47 6.79
N SER A 206 -5.17 4.72 5.71
CA SER A 206 -3.86 4.10 5.44
C SER A 206 -2.96 5.09 4.71
N CYS A 207 -2.01 5.69 5.41
CA CYS A 207 -0.96 6.51 4.80
C CYS A 207 0.29 6.57 5.69
N ALA A 208 1.42 6.97 5.10
CA ALA A 208 2.71 7.08 5.79
C ALA A 208 2.70 8.09 6.96
N THR A 209 1.71 8.99 7.00
CA THR A 209 1.60 10.08 7.98
C THR A 209 0.25 10.06 8.69
N HIS A 210 -0.25 8.86 9.02
CA HIS A 210 -1.57 8.66 9.61
C HIS A 210 -1.78 9.44 10.92
N TRP A 211 -0.74 9.66 11.72
CA TRP A 211 -0.82 10.47 12.94
C TRP A 211 -1.20 11.93 12.64
N MET A 212 -0.59 12.57 11.64
CA MET A 212 -0.93 13.94 11.24
C MET A 212 -2.33 14.03 10.66
N VAL A 213 -2.75 13.02 9.88
CA VAL A 213 -4.12 12.98 9.34
C VAL A 213 -5.14 12.86 10.47
N SER A 214 -4.85 12.03 11.48
CA SER A 214 -5.71 11.84 12.65
C SER A 214 -5.80 13.10 13.52
N GLU A 215 -4.70 13.83 13.69
CA GLU A 215 -4.66 15.10 14.40
C GLU A 215 -5.57 16.14 13.71
N VAL A 216 -5.39 16.36 12.40
CA VAL A 216 -6.22 17.31 11.64
C VAL A 216 -7.69 16.90 11.64
N ALA A 217 -7.99 15.61 11.50
CA ALA A 217 -9.35 15.10 11.60
C ALA A 217 -9.95 15.35 12.99
N SER A 218 -9.18 15.19 14.07
CA SER A 218 -9.63 15.44 15.45
C SER A 218 -9.95 16.91 15.68
N HIS A 219 -9.10 17.82 15.21
CA HIS A 219 -9.38 19.26 15.26
C HIS A 219 -10.67 19.62 14.54
N TRP A 220 -10.85 19.11 13.32
CA TRP A 220 -12.07 19.35 12.56
C TRP A 220 -13.31 18.79 13.26
N VAL A 221 -13.24 17.58 13.82
CA VAL A 221 -14.34 16.96 14.57
C VAL A 221 -14.68 17.76 15.82
N SER A 222 -13.69 18.28 16.54
CA SER A 222 -13.89 19.10 17.75
C SER A 222 -14.61 20.42 17.47
N GLU A 223 -14.52 20.97 16.25
CA GLU A 223 -15.25 22.17 15.83
C GLU A 223 -16.61 21.82 15.19
N TYR A 224 -16.75 20.59 14.70
CA TYR A 224 -17.95 20.12 14.03
C TYR A 224 -19.09 19.77 15.00
N PHE A 225 -18.75 19.24 16.19
CA PHE A 225 -19.69 18.98 17.29
C PHE A 225 -19.77 20.17 18.25
#